data_AF-A0A166MRA1-F1
#
_entry.id   AF-A0A166MRA1-F1
#
_cell.length_a   1.000
_cell.length_b   1.000
_cell.length_c   1.000
_cell.angle_alpha   90.00
_cell.angle_beta   90.00
_cell.angle_gamma   90.00
#
_symmetry.space_group_name_H-M   'P 1'
#
loop_
_entity.id
_entity.type
_entity.pdbx_description
1 polymer ?
#
loop_
_entity_poly.entity_id
_entity_poly.type
_entity_poly.pdbx_seq_one_letter_code
_entity_poly.pdbx_strand_id
1 'polypeptide(L)'
;MTDVRNREEEIYALNWYEHIEREIPKVKEEIKQKLVEVEERLQRLGLERPTLHHVRSFLIETSMRFHQLARDSLNGHYLGVDAEFFEGDTRLRALVHHANGKFSDHMRVEGSKRKISGRSTNEDSDDQSTKGVETKQLHVTKQEMMEWVEQVSYCRPPRLLSADTCTDIC
;
A
#
# COMPACT_ATOMS: atom_id res chain seq x y z
N MET A 1 21.19 57.30 51.35
CA MET A 1 20.88 57.31 49.89
C MET A 1 21.86 56.51 49.04
N THR A 2 23.07 56.19 49.53
CA THR A 2 24.07 55.33 48.86
C THR A 2 23.92 53.85 49.26
N ASP A 3 23.60 53.60 50.53
CA ASP A 3 23.40 52.25 51.10
C ASP A 3 22.26 51.44 50.44
N VAL A 4 21.15 52.08 50.08
CA VAL A 4 20.01 51.42 49.40
C VAL A 4 20.38 51.07 47.95
N ARG A 5 21.12 51.94 47.27
CA ARG A 5 21.60 51.72 45.89
C ARG A 5 22.59 50.56 45.81
N ASN A 6 23.52 50.48 46.76
CA ASN A 6 24.46 49.35 46.83
C ASN A 6 23.73 48.03 47.08
N ARG A 7 22.68 48.02 47.92
CA ARG A 7 21.86 46.82 48.12
C ARG A 7 21.06 46.42 46.88
N GLU A 8 20.52 47.38 46.14
CA GLU A 8 19.85 47.10 44.87
C GLU A 8 20.82 46.50 43.85
N GLU A 9 22.02 47.08 43.70
CA GLU A 9 23.06 46.55 42.81
C GLU A 9 23.52 45.14 43.20
N GLU A 10 23.68 44.86 44.50
CA GLU A 10 23.98 43.50 45.00
C GLU A 10 22.85 42.50 44.70
N ILE A 11 21.59 42.92 44.84
CA ILE A 11 20.42 42.08 44.54
C ILE A 11 20.35 41.78 43.03
N TYR A 12 20.61 42.75 42.16
CA TYR A 12 20.66 42.52 40.71
C TYR A 12 21.79 41.58 40.31
N ALA A 13 22.99 41.74 40.89
CA ALA A 13 24.13 40.87 40.63
C ALA A 13 23.87 39.43 41.09
N LEU A 14 23.29 39.24 42.28
CA LEU A 14 22.89 37.93 42.81
C LEU A 14 21.83 37.26 41.91
N ASN A 15 20.78 37.99 41.53
CA ASN A 15 19.74 37.47 40.62
C ASN A 15 20.31 37.08 39.25
N TRP A 16 21.23 37.88 38.71
CA TRP A 16 21.90 37.57 37.45
C TRP A 16 22.75 36.30 37.54
N TYR A 17 23.52 36.16 38.62
CA TYR A 17 24.37 35.00 38.83
C TYR A 17 23.57 33.71 39.00
N GLU A 18 22.52 33.74 39.83
CA GLU A 18 21.60 32.61 40.00
C GLU A 18 20.88 32.24 38.69
N HIS A 19 20.51 33.25 37.89
CA HIS A 19 19.90 33.03 36.58
C HIS A 19 20.88 32.33 35.63
N ILE A 20 22.13 32.79 35.52
CA ILE A 20 23.15 32.16 34.68
C ILE A 20 23.41 30.72 35.14
N GLU A 21 23.60 30.52 36.45
CA GLU A 21 23.94 29.21 37.01
C GLU A 21 22.83 28.18 36.72
N ARG A 22 21.57 28.62 36.72
CA ARG A 22 20.42 27.76 36.37
C ARG A 22 20.26 27.53 34.87
N GLU A 23 20.50 28.53 34.02
CA GLU A 23 20.22 28.44 32.59
C GLU A 23 21.36 27.80 31.77
N ILE A 24 22.63 28.00 32.13
CA ILE A 24 23.78 27.37 31.43
C ILE A 24 23.66 25.84 31.29
N PRO A 25 23.37 25.07 32.35
CA PRO A 25 23.28 23.61 32.23
C PRO A 25 22.12 23.19 31.31
N LYS A 26 21.01 23.93 31.28
CA LYS A 26 19.88 23.67 30.38
C LYS A 26 20.27 23.90 28.92
N VAL A 27 20.95 25.02 28.63
CA VAL A 27 21.44 25.32 27.28
C VAL A 27 22.45 24.26 26.82
N LYS A 28 23.35 23.82 27.71
CA LYS A 28 24.30 22.75 27.40
C LYS A 28 23.58 21.45 27.03
N GLU A 29 22.52 21.11 27.75
CA GLU A 29 21.72 19.93 27.48
C GLU A 29 20.95 20.06 26.16
N GLU A 30 20.35 21.21 25.88
CA GLU A 30 19.68 21.48 24.61
C GLU A 30 20.64 21.36 23.42
N ILE A 31 21.87 21.91 23.54
CA ILE A 31 22.89 21.80 22.49
C ILE A 31 23.26 20.34 22.24
N LYS A 32 23.42 19.53 23.29
CA LYS A 32 23.72 18.10 23.15
C LYS A 32 22.58 17.35 22.46
N GLN A 33 21.33 17.63 22.84
CA GLN A 33 20.16 17.03 22.21
C GLN A 33 20.10 17.36 20.73
N LYS A 34 20.30 18.63 20.37
CA LYS A 34 20.36 19.06 18.96
C LYS A 34 21.51 18.41 18.21
N LEU A 35 22.67 18.23 18.84
CA LEU A 35 23.79 17.55 18.22
C LEU A 35 23.44 16.09 17.88
N VAL A 36 22.82 15.37 18.81
CA VAL A 36 22.35 13.99 18.57
C VAL A 36 21.33 13.95 17.44
N GLU A 37 20.34 14.85 17.46
CA GLU A 37 19.31 14.93 16.41
C GLU A 37 19.93 15.19 15.01
N VAL A 38 20.88 16.12 14.93
CA VAL A 38 21.57 16.46 13.69
C VAL A 38 22.43 15.29 13.22
N GLU A 39 23.13 14.61 14.13
CA GLU A 39 23.96 13.45 13.79
C GLU A 39 23.11 12.28 13.27
N GLU A 40 21.99 11.97 13.93
CA GLU A 40 21.03 10.97 13.45
C GLU A 40 20.47 11.35 12.08
N ARG A 41 20.16 12.64 11.87
CA ARG A 41 19.69 13.12 10.57
C ARG A 41 20.77 13.02 9.50
N LEU A 42 22.04 13.27 9.84
CA LEU A 42 23.18 13.13 8.95
C LEU A 42 23.38 11.67 8.54
N GLN A 43 23.30 10.74 9.51
CA GLN A 43 23.37 9.30 9.25
C GLN A 43 22.27 8.83 8.28
N ARG A 44 21.04 9.35 8.43
CA ARG A 44 19.94 9.05 7.50
C ARG A 44 20.17 9.55 6.07
N LEU A 45 20.97 10.61 5.87
CA LEU A 45 21.30 11.14 4.53
C LEU A 45 22.33 10.28 3.77
N GLY A 46 23.00 9.37 4.49
CA GLY A 46 24.03 8.49 3.96
C GLY A 46 25.35 9.20 3.66
N LEU A 47 26.17 8.56 2.81
CA LEU A 47 27.51 9.06 2.48
C LEU A 47 27.45 10.42 1.79
N GLU A 48 28.43 11.28 2.11
CA GLU A 48 28.60 12.56 1.43
C GLU A 48 28.81 12.36 -0.09
N ARG A 49 28.25 13.29 -0.88
CA ARG A 49 28.30 13.23 -2.35
C ARG A 49 28.84 14.56 -2.91
N PRO A 50 30.14 14.86 -2.74
CA PRO A 50 30.71 16.16 -3.08
C PRO A 50 30.89 16.41 -4.60
N THR A 51 30.83 15.37 -5.42
CA THR A 51 31.06 15.47 -6.88
C THR A 51 29.84 15.00 -7.65
N LEU A 52 29.69 15.49 -8.89
CA LEU A 52 28.64 15.00 -9.80
C LEU A 52 28.74 13.49 -10.07
N HIS A 53 29.95 12.92 -10.01
CA HIS A 53 30.13 11.49 -10.16
C HIS A 53 29.48 10.73 -8.99
N HIS A 54 29.74 11.14 -7.75
CA HIS A 54 29.12 10.52 -6.56
C HIS A 54 27.59 10.61 -6.59
N VAL A 55 27.03 11.75 -7.00
CA VAL A 55 25.57 11.91 -7.13
C VAL A 55 25.00 10.96 -8.18
N ARG A 56 25.64 10.84 -9.35
CA ARG A 56 25.18 9.93 -10.40
C ARG A 56 25.24 8.48 -9.96
N SER A 57 26.35 8.05 -9.35
CA SER A 57 26.51 6.68 -8.86
C SER A 57 25.43 6.34 -7.83
N PHE A 58 25.15 7.25 -6.89
CA PHE A 58 24.08 7.07 -5.90
C PHE A 58 22.69 6.90 -6.55
N LEU A 59 22.36 7.72 -7.54
CA LEU A 59 21.08 7.62 -8.24
C LEU A 59 20.96 6.32 -9.04
N ILE A 60 22.05 5.89 -9.69
CA ILE A 60 22.10 4.62 -10.44
C ILE A 60 21.90 3.45 -9.49
N GLU A 61 22.64 3.42 -8.37
CA GLU A 61 22.51 2.37 -7.37
C GLU A 61 21.09 2.29 -6.82
N THR A 62 20.52 3.44 -6.43
CA THR A 62 19.13 3.52 -5.94
C THR A 62 18.13 3.01 -6.97
N SER A 63 18.29 3.41 -8.24
CA SER A 63 17.42 2.98 -9.34
C SER A 63 17.53 1.47 -9.59
N MET A 64 18.75 0.92 -9.51
CA MET A 64 18.99 -0.51 -9.67
C MET A 64 18.40 -1.32 -8.53
N ARG A 65 18.50 -0.84 -7.28
CA ARG A 65 17.85 -1.48 -6.13
C ARG A 65 16.33 -1.52 -6.30
N PHE A 66 15.72 -0.40 -6.71
CA PHE A 66 14.28 -0.36 -6.99
C PHE A 66 13.88 -1.33 -8.10
N HIS A 67 14.63 -1.37 -9.21
CA HIS A 67 14.37 -2.30 -10.30
C HIS A 67 14.45 -3.75 -9.82
N GLN A 68 15.49 -4.10 -9.05
CA GLN A 68 15.63 -5.45 -8.50
C GLN A 68 14.45 -5.81 -7.58
N LEU A 69 14.05 -4.89 -6.70
CA LEU A 69 12.90 -5.08 -5.81
C LEU A 69 11.59 -5.31 -6.59
N ALA A 70 11.35 -4.52 -7.64
CA ALA A 70 10.19 -4.69 -8.51
C ALA A 70 10.23 -6.04 -9.25
N ARG A 71 11.40 -6.43 -9.75
CA ARG A 71 11.62 -7.72 -10.41
C ARG A 71 11.38 -8.90 -9.46
N ASP A 72 11.87 -8.81 -8.23
CA ASP A 72 11.66 -9.84 -7.20
C ASP A 72 10.20 -9.92 -6.78
N SER A 73 9.52 -8.76 -6.68
CA SER A 73 8.08 -8.69 -6.45
C SER A 73 7.27 -9.43 -7.53
N LEU A 74 7.64 -9.21 -8.80
CA LEU A 74 7.01 -9.82 -9.98
C LEU A 74 7.29 -11.32 -10.09
N ASN A 75 8.52 -11.75 -9.76
CA ASN A 75 8.94 -13.15 -9.84
C ASN A 75 8.58 -13.98 -8.61
N GLY A 76 8.21 -13.35 -7.50
CA GLY A 76 7.91 -14.03 -6.25
C GLY A 76 9.13 -14.38 -5.41
N HIS A 77 10.26 -13.71 -5.64
CA HIS A 77 11.51 -13.96 -4.91
C HIS A 77 11.58 -13.12 -3.62
N TYR A 78 10.87 -13.55 -2.57
CA TYR A 78 10.70 -12.74 -1.35
C TYR A 78 11.74 -12.96 -0.25
N LEU A 79 12.60 -13.97 -0.36
CA LEU A 79 13.56 -14.36 0.68
C LEU A 79 14.98 -13.82 0.41
N GLY A 80 15.10 -12.80 -0.44
CA GLY A 80 16.37 -12.21 -0.87
C GLY A 80 16.91 -11.14 0.09
N VAL A 81 17.77 -10.27 -0.46
CA VAL A 81 18.41 -9.17 0.29
C VAL A 81 17.39 -8.23 0.92
N ASP A 82 16.27 -7.98 0.24
CA ASP A 82 15.22 -7.08 0.70
C ASP A 82 14.03 -7.87 1.34
N ALA A 83 14.29 -9.01 2.00
CA ALA A 83 13.25 -9.84 2.61
C ALA A 83 12.37 -9.07 3.63
N GLU A 84 12.98 -8.17 4.40
CA GLU A 84 12.27 -7.31 5.37
C GLU A 84 11.20 -6.44 4.69
N PHE A 85 11.48 -5.94 3.48
CA PHE A 85 10.48 -5.20 2.69
C PHE A 85 9.25 -6.05 2.39
N PHE A 86 9.41 -7.39 2.27
CA PHE A 86 8.36 -8.36 1.94
C PHE A 86 7.65 -8.98 3.15
N GLU A 87 7.89 -8.54 4.37
CA GLU A 87 7.21 -9.10 5.55
C GLU A 87 5.74 -8.69 5.66
N GLY A 88 5.34 -7.59 5.03
CA GLY A 88 3.96 -7.08 5.02
C GLY A 88 3.20 -7.28 3.69
N ASP A 89 2.26 -6.36 3.44
CA ASP A 89 1.40 -6.31 2.25
C ASP A 89 2.13 -5.75 1.01
N THR A 90 3.32 -6.26 0.74
CA THR A 90 4.18 -5.81 -0.38
C THR A 90 4.48 -6.94 -1.37
N ARG A 91 4.05 -8.17 -1.05
CA ARG A 91 4.17 -9.34 -1.94
C ARG A 91 3.12 -9.27 -3.05
N LEU A 92 3.50 -8.65 -4.18
CA LEU A 92 2.61 -8.40 -5.31
C LEU A 92 1.80 -9.63 -5.75
N ARG A 93 2.43 -10.81 -5.88
CA ARG A 93 1.72 -12.03 -6.30
C ARG A 93 0.66 -12.47 -5.28
N ALA A 94 0.96 -12.36 -3.99
CA ALA A 94 0.00 -12.70 -2.93
C ALA A 94 -1.22 -11.76 -2.98
N LEU A 95 -0.98 -10.45 -3.16
CA LEU A 95 -2.03 -9.45 -3.31
C LEU A 95 -2.91 -9.74 -4.53
N VAL A 96 -2.30 -10.05 -5.68
CA VAL A 96 -3.02 -10.42 -6.92
C VAL A 96 -3.80 -11.71 -6.72
N HIS A 97 -3.22 -12.73 -6.10
CA HIS A 97 -3.93 -13.98 -5.80
C HIS A 97 -5.14 -13.75 -4.90
N HIS A 98 -4.99 -12.95 -3.85
CA HIS A 98 -6.08 -12.60 -2.95
C HIS A 98 -7.19 -11.82 -3.66
N ALA A 99 -6.83 -10.85 -4.51
CA ALA A 99 -7.78 -10.11 -5.34
C ALA A 99 -8.52 -11.02 -6.32
N ASN A 100 -7.80 -11.93 -6.99
CA ASN A 100 -8.39 -12.92 -7.89
C ASN A 100 -9.30 -13.91 -7.15
N GLY A 101 -8.97 -14.27 -5.91
CA GLY A 101 -9.82 -15.10 -5.05
C GLY A 101 -11.15 -14.41 -4.80
N LYS A 102 -11.13 -13.15 -4.36
CA LYS A 102 -12.34 -12.34 -4.15
C LYS A 102 -13.18 -12.22 -5.43
N PHE A 103 -12.52 -11.96 -6.56
CA PHE A 103 -13.19 -11.88 -7.86
C PHE A 103 -13.85 -13.23 -8.23
N SER A 104 -13.15 -14.34 -8.05
CA SER A 104 -13.67 -15.68 -8.32
C SER A 104 -14.90 -16.00 -7.45
N ASP A 105 -14.84 -15.68 -6.17
CA ASP A 105 -15.95 -15.90 -5.23
C ASP A 105 -17.17 -15.06 -5.61
N HIS A 106 -16.97 -13.80 -5.97
CA HIS A 106 -18.04 -12.96 -6.51
C HIS A 106 -18.61 -13.54 -7.82
N MET A 107 -17.76 -13.94 -8.77
CA MET A 107 -18.19 -14.53 -10.04
C MET A 107 -18.95 -15.86 -9.86
N ARG A 108 -18.64 -16.65 -8.84
CA ARG A 108 -19.38 -17.89 -8.53
C ARG A 108 -20.83 -17.61 -8.10
N VAL A 109 -21.06 -16.51 -7.39
CA VAL A 109 -22.39 -16.16 -6.87
C VAL A 109 -23.16 -15.31 -7.88
N GLU A 110 -22.49 -14.33 -8.47
CA GLU A 110 -23.10 -13.24 -9.22
C GLU A 110 -22.78 -13.27 -10.72
N GLY A 111 -21.77 -14.02 -11.14
CA GLY A 111 -21.29 -14.02 -12.54
C GLY A 111 -22.21 -14.72 -13.54
N SER A 112 -23.22 -15.47 -13.08
CA SER A 112 -24.18 -16.12 -13.97
C SER A 112 -25.31 -15.17 -14.39
N LYS A 113 -25.49 -14.97 -15.70
CA LYS A 113 -26.65 -14.23 -16.23
C LYS A 113 -27.99 -14.92 -15.91
N ARG A 114 -28.00 -16.27 -15.88
CA ARG A 114 -29.17 -17.10 -15.56
C ARG A 114 -28.87 -17.97 -14.36
N LYS A 115 -29.75 -17.97 -13.36
CA LYS A 115 -29.65 -18.75 -12.13
C LYS A 115 -30.83 -19.70 -12.02
N ILE A 116 -30.55 -21.00 -11.84
CA ILE A 116 -31.62 -22.00 -11.71
C ILE A 116 -32.24 -21.85 -10.32
N SER A 117 -33.52 -21.45 -10.26
CA SER A 117 -34.28 -21.41 -9.01
C SER A 117 -35.30 -22.55 -9.00
N GLY A 118 -35.33 -23.33 -7.91
CA GLY A 118 -36.30 -24.41 -7.73
C GLY A 118 -37.71 -23.94 -7.34
N ARG A 119 -37.91 -22.63 -7.16
CA ARG A 119 -39.20 -22.04 -6.81
C ARG A 119 -39.62 -21.04 -7.87
N SER A 120 -40.77 -21.29 -8.50
CA SER A 120 -41.52 -20.31 -9.29
C SER A 120 -42.02 -19.22 -8.34
N THR A 121 -41.22 -18.20 -8.08
CA THR A 121 -41.66 -17.05 -7.28
C THR A 121 -42.29 -16.02 -8.21
N ASN A 122 -43.60 -16.12 -8.36
CA ASN A 122 -44.46 -15.01 -8.77
C ASN A 122 -44.63 -14.06 -7.58
N GLU A 123 -43.62 -13.31 -7.18
CA GLU A 123 -43.82 -12.24 -6.21
C GLU A 123 -42.98 -11.01 -6.60
N ASP A 124 -43.71 -10.03 -7.14
CA ASP A 124 -43.29 -8.64 -7.22
C ASP A 124 -42.94 -8.16 -5.82
N SER A 125 -41.72 -7.66 -5.64
CA SER A 125 -41.39 -6.83 -4.50
C SER A 125 -40.57 -5.65 -5.00
N ASP A 126 -41.29 -4.53 -5.08
CA ASP A 126 -40.76 -3.18 -5.18
C ASP A 126 -39.84 -2.91 -3.98
N ASP A 127 -38.56 -2.70 -4.22
CA ASP A 127 -37.71 -1.92 -3.33
C ASP A 127 -36.86 -0.95 -4.15
N GLN A 128 -36.78 0.27 -3.64
CA GLN A 128 -36.48 1.49 -4.37
C GLN A 128 -35.05 1.97 -4.13
N SER A 129 -34.39 2.42 -5.22
CA SER A 129 -33.13 3.19 -5.26
C SER A 129 -31.85 2.34 -5.12
N THR A 130 -30.93 2.33 -6.08
CA THR A 130 -30.12 3.49 -6.53
C THR A 130 -29.57 3.26 -7.94
N LYS A 131 -29.27 4.35 -8.66
CA LYS A 131 -28.74 4.37 -10.03
C LYS A 131 -27.35 3.69 -10.12
N GLY A 132 -27.34 2.47 -10.63
CA GLY A 132 -26.20 1.75 -11.19
C GLY A 132 -26.76 0.60 -12.02
N VAL A 133 -26.15 0.26 -13.16
CA VAL A 133 -26.67 -0.77 -14.08
C VAL A 133 -26.59 -2.15 -13.42
N GLU A 134 -27.56 -2.48 -12.57
CA GLU A 134 -27.75 -3.84 -12.05
C GLU A 134 -28.44 -4.67 -13.12
N THR A 135 -27.66 -5.45 -13.88
CA THR A 135 -28.24 -6.56 -14.64
C THR A 135 -28.71 -7.60 -13.63
N LYS A 136 -29.95 -7.49 -13.16
CA LYS A 136 -30.60 -8.47 -12.28
C LYS A 136 -30.45 -9.88 -12.90
N GLN A 137 -29.94 -10.84 -12.13
CA GLN A 137 -29.79 -12.21 -12.59
C GLN A 137 -31.16 -12.77 -12.99
N LEU A 138 -31.25 -13.40 -14.17
CA LEU A 138 -32.48 -14.02 -14.65
C LEU A 138 -32.69 -15.33 -13.90
N HIS A 139 -33.71 -15.43 -13.08
CA HIS A 139 -34.09 -16.69 -12.46
C HIS A 139 -34.89 -17.52 -13.45
N VAL A 140 -34.44 -18.76 -13.69
CA VAL A 140 -34.97 -19.63 -14.73
C VAL A 140 -35.18 -21.02 -14.15
N THR A 141 -36.20 -21.74 -14.59
CA THR A 141 -36.39 -23.15 -14.20
C THR A 141 -35.37 -24.06 -14.89
N LYS A 142 -35.22 -25.29 -14.40
CA LYS A 142 -34.31 -26.26 -15.03
C LYS A 142 -34.69 -26.55 -16.50
N GLN A 143 -35.98 -26.60 -16.82
CA GLN A 143 -36.46 -26.89 -18.17
C GLN A 143 -36.13 -25.77 -19.14
N GLU A 144 -36.50 -24.54 -18.80
CA GLU A 144 -36.19 -23.33 -19.61
C GLU A 144 -34.68 -23.13 -19.80
N MET A 145 -33.86 -23.48 -18.81
CA MET A 145 -32.40 -23.45 -18.94
C MET A 145 -31.90 -24.49 -19.96
N MET A 146 -32.44 -25.71 -19.94
CA MET A 146 -32.06 -26.77 -20.89
C MET A 146 -32.47 -26.43 -22.32
N GLU A 147 -33.68 -25.89 -22.51
CA GLU A 147 -34.16 -25.41 -23.81
C GLU A 147 -33.25 -24.30 -24.36
N TRP A 148 -32.82 -23.36 -23.49
CA TRP A 148 -31.88 -22.33 -23.88
C TRP A 148 -30.50 -22.89 -24.27
N VAL A 149 -29.97 -23.86 -23.51
CA VAL A 149 -28.68 -24.50 -23.82
C VAL A 149 -28.77 -25.22 -25.17
N GLU A 150 -29.85 -25.95 -25.43
CA GLU A 150 -30.09 -26.64 -26.68
C GLU A 150 -30.09 -25.63 -27.84
N GLN A 151 -30.90 -24.57 -27.74
CA GLN A 151 -30.98 -23.51 -28.75
C GLN A 151 -29.62 -22.85 -29.04
N VAL A 152 -28.85 -22.52 -28.00
CA VAL A 152 -27.53 -21.88 -28.17
C VAL A 152 -26.51 -22.84 -28.76
N SER A 153 -26.55 -24.12 -28.38
CA SER A 153 -25.63 -25.14 -28.90
C SER A 153 -25.82 -25.37 -30.41
N TYR A 154 -27.06 -25.33 -30.89
CA TYR A 154 -27.38 -25.46 -32.31
C TYR A 154 -27.02 -24.21 -33.13
N CYS A 155 -27.02 -23.01 -32.52
CA CYS A 155 -26.69 -21.77 -33.21
C CYS A 155 -25.20 -21.38 -33.19
N ARG A 156 -24.36 -22.05 -32.38
CA ARG A 156 -22.93 -21.73 -32.29
C ARG A 156 -22.09 -22.81 -32.97
N PRO A 157 -21.49 -22.56 -34.16
CA PRO A 157 -20.59 -23.53 -34.77
C PRO A 157 -19.41 -23.80 -33.82
N PRO A 158 -18.85 -25.03 -33.81
CA PRO A 158 -17.68 -25.34 -32.98
C PRO A 158 -16.55 -24.38 -33.35
N ARG A 159 -16.03 -23.62 -32.37
CA ARG A 159 -14.73 -22.99 -32.56
C ARG A 159 -13.73 -24.13 -32.70
N LEU A 160 -13.23 -24.34 -33.91
CA LEU A 160 -12.03 -25.14 -34.13
C LEU A 160 -10.93 -24.50 -33.28
N LEU A 161 -10.63 -25.11 -32.13
CA LEU A 161 -9.43 -24.82 -31.38
C LEU A 161 -8.27 -25.28 -32.25
N SER A 162 -7.61 -24.34 -32.94
CA SER A 162 -6.27 -24.60 -33.46
C SER A 162 -5.37 -24.93 -32.27
N ALA A 163 -4.75 -26.09 -32.30
CA ALA A 163 -3.94 -26.68 -31.23
C ALA A 163 -2.60 -25.96 -30.99
N ASP A 164 -2.50 -24.66 -31.29
CA ASP A 164 -1.26 -23.91 -31.24
C ASP A 164 -1.44 -22.69 -30.33
N THR A 165 -1.19 -22.89 -29.03
CA THR A 165 -0.64 -21.91 -28.06
C THR A 165 -0.77 -22.48 -26.64
N CYS A 166 -0.11 -23.62 -26.41
CA CYS A 166 0.30 -24.03 -25.08
C CYS A 166 1.80 -24.25 -25.10
N THR A 167 2.54 -23.14 -25.16
CA THR A 167 3.94 -23.10 -24.74
C THR A 167 4.13 -21.87 -23.87
N ASP A 168 4.62 -22.14 -22.66
CA ASP A 168 5.37 -21.27 -21.78
C ASP A 168 4.59 -20.21 -21.01
N ILE A 169 4.19 -20.58 -19.78
CA ILE A 169 4.56 -19.90 -18.53
C ILE A 169 4.50 -20.98 -17.43
N CYS A 170 5.67 -21.50 -17.06
CA CYS A 170 6.00 -21.96 -15.71
C CYS A 170 7.12 -21.05 -15.21
#